data_AF-A0A9P7UDS3-F1
#
_entry.id   AF-A0A9P7UDS3-F1
#
_cell.length_a   1.000
_cell.length_b   1.000
_cell.length_c   1.000
_cell.angle_alpha   90.00
_cell.angle_beta   90.00
_cell.angle_gamma   90.00
#
_symmetry.space_group_name_H-M   'P 1'
#
loop_
_entity.id
_entity.type
_entity.pdbx_description
1 polymer ?
#
loop_
_entity_poly.entity_id
_entity_poly.type
_entity_poly.pdbx_seq_one_letter_code
_entity_poly.pdbx_strand_id
1 'polypeptide(L)'
;MASLTTTTMMNALSALPPAHWCQIFFGLSTAVVLAIQVVPKTTQRLLLDYGARSPANTTDTDDRTEEPTGPNGLDFFTQAAKAVTSFGQIPHAWFMHFYVASVAGSAFWAWQYFQSGSVMAIISGRQAASGGPVVSFEQTVLVWTLMALQGTRRLYECLFVMKPGSSRMWFVHWLLGLGFYLCMSVSVWVDGSAALRQEAKPNLEGLLSPGVVAGTVTYLYGWSNQHKCHKHLASLKKYSLPEEGLFRYLICPHYTCECLIYLGLAIIAAPKGYMVNRTLIGALWFIVANLGTTADGTKQWYAQKFGAEKVASKWRMIPFVF
;
A
#
# COMPACT_ATOMS: atom_id res chain seq x y z
N MET A 1 -1.40 -14.57 -38.30
CA MET A 1 -0.44 -13.75 -37.53
C MET A 1 -0.94 -13.41 -36.13
N ALA A 2 -2.16 -12.87 -35.94
CA ALA A 2 -2.68 -12.51 -34.60
C ALA A 2 -2.75 -13.68 -33.58
N SER A 3 -3.15 -14.88 -33.99
CA SER A 3 -3.19 -16.06 -33.10
C SER A 3 -1.80 -16.54 -32.67
N LEU A 4 -0.81 -16.47 -33.56
CA LEU A 4 0.58 -16.86 -33.26
C LEU A 4 1.19 -15.90 -32.22
N THR A 5 0.93 -14.60 -32.36
CA THR A 5 1.38 -13.57 -31.40
C THR A 5 0.72 -13.72 -30.02
N THR A 6 -0.57 -14.07 -29.96
CA THR A 6 -1.25 -14.29 -28.67
C THR A 6 -0.72 -15.53 -27.97
N THR A 7 -0.49 -16.63 -28.68
CA THR A 7 0.09 -17.85 -28.10
C THR A 7 1.53 -17.62 -27.62
N THR A 8 2.36 -16.91 -28.40
CA THR A 8 3.72 -16.54 -27.97
C THR A 8 3.71 -15.64 -26.75
N MET A 9 2.79 -14.68 -26.66
CA MET A 9 2.66 -13.79 -25.50
C MET A 9 2.17 -14.54 -24.25
N MET A 10 1.19 -15.44 -24.40
CA MET A 10 0.70 -16.28 -23.30
C MET A 10 1.79 -17.23 -22.78
N ASN A 11 2.62 -17.78 -23.67
CA ASN A 11 3.76 -18.62 -23.29
C ASN A 11 4.86 -17.82 -22.60
N ALA A 12 5.12 -16.59 -23.05
CA ALA A 12 6.07 -15.70 -22.39
C ALA A 12 5.61 -15.28 -20.98
N LEU A 13 4.31 -14.97 -20.82
CA LEU A 13 3.72 -14.64 -19.52
C LEU A 13 3.73 -15.84 -18.57
N SER A 14 3.40 -17.04 -19.06
CA SER A 14 3.41 -18.25 -18.23
C SER A 14 4.82 -18.66 -17.81
N ALA A 15 5.87 -18.24 -18.53
CA ALA A 15 7.26 -18.46 -18.17
C ALA A 15 7.81 -17.50 -17.09
N LEU A 16 7.10 -16.41 -16.77
CA LEU A 16 7.59 -15.45 -15.78
C LEU A 16 7.68 -16.07 -14.37
N PRO A 17 8.76 -15.77 -13.61
CA PRO A 17 8.86 -16.16 -12.21
C PRO A 17 7.75 -15.52 -11.37
N PRO A 18 7.24 -16.18 -10.32
CA PRO A 18 6.21 -15.63 -9.44
C PRO A 18 6.53 -14.22 -8.91
N ALA A 19 7.79 -13.94 -8.55
CA ALA A 19 8.19 -12.60 -8.09
C ALA A 19 7.96 -11.50 -9.14
N HIS A 20 8.10 -11.79 -10.44
CA HIS A 20 7.87 -10.81 -11.50
C HIS A 20 6.40 -10.45 -11.62
N TRP A 21 5.48 -11.39 -11.38
CA TRP A 21 4.05 -11.09 -11.34
C TRP A 21 3.71 -10.10 -10.22
N CYS A 22 4.30 -10.28 -9.03
CA CYS A 22 4.15 -9.32 -7.94
C CYS A 22 4.72 -7.94 -8.29
N GLN A 23 5.92 -7.90 -8.88
CA GLN A 23 6.57 -6.66 -9.30
C GLN A 23 5.76 -5.92 -10.37
N ILE A 24 5.23 -6.64 -11.37
CA ILE A 24 4.35 -6.09 -12.41
C ILE A 24 3.08 -5.53 -11.77
N PHE A 25 2.44 -6.27 -10.87
CA PHE A 25 1.25 -5.80 -10.17
C PHE A 25 1.51 -4.49 -9.42
N PHE A 26 2.58 -4.41 -8.62
CA PHE A 26 2.92 -3.19 -7.90
C PHE A 26 3.30 -2.03 -8.85
N GLY A 27 4.06 -2.32 -9.90
CA GLY A 27 4.45 -1.33 -10.91
C GLY A 27 3.26 -0.74 -11.65
N LEU A 28 2.36 -1.59 -12.17
CA LEU A 28 1.14 -1.16 -12.84
C LEU A 28 0.22 -0.39 -11.88
N SER A 29 0.06 -0.87 -10.65
CA SER A 29 -0.75 -0.17 -9.63
C SER A 29 -0.19 1.21 -9.32
N THR A 30 1.14 1.33 -9.20
CA THR A 30 1.83 2.61 -9.01
C THR A 30 1.59 3.54 -10.20
N ALA A 31 1.76 3.04 -11.42
CA ALA A 31 1.55 3.81 -12.64
C ALA A 31 0.10 4.31 -12.76
N VAL A 32 -0.88 3.48 -12.42
CA VAL A 32 -2.30 3.88 -12.40
C VAL A 32 -2.55 5.02 -11.40
N VAL A 33 -2.04 4.91 -10.18
CA VAL A 33 -2.19 5.95 -9.16
C VAL A 33 -1.55 7.27 -9.60
N LEU A 34 -0.33 7.22 -10.14
CA LEU A 34 0.38 8.40 -10.63
C LEU A 34 -0.29 9.00 -11.87
N ALA A 35 -0.82 8.18 -12.78
CA ALA A 35 -1.54 8.65 -13.96
C ALA A 35 -2.77 9.49 -13.56
N ILE A 36 -3.50 9.10 -12.50
CA ILE A 36 -4.61 9.90 -11.97
C ILE A 36 -4.15 11.30 -11.57
N GLN A 37 -2.91 11.48 -11.08
CA GLN A 37 -2.36 12.80 -10.70
C GLN A 37 -2.10 13.73 -11.89
N VAL A 38 -2.09 13.23 -13.11
CA VAL A 38 -1.86 14.02 -14.33
C VAL A 38 -3.18 14.44 -15.00
N VAL A 39 -4.29 13.82 -14.63
CA VAL A 39 -5.64 14.12 -15.14
C VAL A 39 -6.15 15.46 -14.55
N PRO A 40 -7.05 16.22 -15.22
CA PRO A 40 -7.60 17.46 -14.68
C PRO A 40 -8.13 17.37 -13.23
N LYS A 41 -7.97 18.46 -12.46
CA LYS A 41 -8.33 18.52 -11.02
C LYS A 41 -9.79 18.16 -10.74
N THR A 42 -10.72 18.53 -11.63
CA THR A 42 -12.14 18.14 -11.53
C THR A 42 -12.31 16.62 -11.55
N THR A 43 -11.60 15.93 -12.46
CA THR A 43 -11.60 14.47 -12.54
C THR A 43 -10.87 13.83 -11.35
N GLN A 44 -9.76 14.42 -10.89
CA GLN A 44 -9.06 13.94 -9.70
C GLN A 44 -9.96 13.93 -8.46
N ARG A 45 -10.70 15.02 -8.22
CA ARG A 45 -11.63 15.11 -7.10
C ARG A 45 -12.70 14.03 -7.17
N LEU A 46 -13.29 13.80 -8.35
CA LEU A 46 -14.29 12.74 -8.54
C LEU A 46 -13.74 11.34 -8.24
N LEU A 47 -12.48 11.07 -8.61
CA LEU A 47 -11.88 9.76 -8.40
C LEU A 47 -11.39 9.58 -6.95
N LEU A 48 -10.71 10.57 -6.39
CA LEU A 48 -9.87 10.46 -5.18
C LEU A 48 -10.52 10.98 -3.90
N ASP A 49 -11.50 11.87 -3.99
CA ASP A 49 -12.07 12.49 -2.80
C ASP A 49 -13.18 11.65 -2.19
N TYR A 50 -13.00 11.38 -0.90
CA TYR A 50 -13.96 10.65 -0.09
C TYR A 50 -13.83 11.06 1.39
N GLY A 51 -14.84 10.72 2.19
CA GLY A 51 -14.90 11.08 3.60
C GLY A 51 -14.89 12.58 3.83
N ALA A 52 -13.90 13.08 4.57
CA ALA A 52 -13.77 14.50 4.89
C ALA A 52 -13.69 15.39 3.63
N ARG A 53 -13.12 14.84 2.54
CA ARG A 53 -12.88 15.52 1.28
C ARG A 53 -14.06 15.44 0.30
N SER A 54 -15.11 14.69 0.64
CA SER A 54 -16.28 14.54 -0.24
C SER A 54 -16.98 15.89 -0.49
N PRO A 55 -17.45 16.19 -1.72
CA PRO A 55 -18.19 17.42 -2.03
C PRO A 55 -19.41 17.66 -1.15
N ALA A 56 -20.02 16.59 -0.62
CA ALA A 56 -21.17 16.68 0.29
C ALA A 56 -20.83 17.26 1.68
N ASN A 57 -19.54 17.35 2.05
CA ASN A 57 -19.08 17.83 3.35
C ASN A 57 -18.38 19.20 3.29
N THR A 58 -18.17 19.75 2.09
CA THR A 58 -17.74 21.14 1.91
C THR A 58 -18.96 22.04 2.04
N THR A 59 -19.01 22.85 3.10
CA THR A 59 -19.98 23.94 3.21
C THR A 59 -19.77 24.91 2.06
N ASP A 60 -20.79 25.06 1.23
CA ASP A 60 -20.88 26.04 0.14
C ASP A 60 -20.33 27.39 0.58
N THR A 61 -19.17 27.74 0.02
CA THR A 61 -18.78 29.12 -0.21
C THR A 61 -18.21 29.16 -1.61
N ASP A 62 -19.13 29.45 -2.53
CA ASP A 62 -18.90 30.21 -3.75
C ASP A 62 -17.85 29.67 -4.73
N ASP A 63 -18.31 28.86 -5.69
CA ASP A 63 -17.89 29.02 -7.09
C ASP A 63 -18.90 28.33 -8.02
N ARG A 64 -19.98 29.04 -8.38
CA ARG A 64 -20.68 28.77 -9.65
C ARG A 64 -19.81 29.35 -10.78
N THR A 65 -18.68 28.71 -11.05
CA THR A 65 -17.91 29.02 -12.25
C THR A 65 -18.53 28.27 -13.41
N GLU A 66 -18.94 29.06 -14.39
CA GLU A 66 -19.46 28.64 -15.69
C GLU A 66 -18.65 27.48 -16.29
N GLU A 67 -19.35 26.55 -16.94
CA GLU A 67 -18.70 25.51 -17.76
C GLU A 67 -17.82 26.18 -18.82
N PRO A 68 -16.49 25.98 -18.80
CA PRO A 68 -15.68 26.35 -19.95
C PRO A 68 -15.95 25.30 -21.02
N THR A 69 -16.50 25.74 -22.15
CA THR A 69 -16.52 25.01 -23.41
C THR A 69 -15.08 24.81 -23.90
N GLY A 70 -14.40 23.83 -23.29
CA GLY A 70 -13.04 23.39 -23.61
C GLY A 70 -13.03 22.13 -24.48
N PRO A 71 -11.92 21.86 -25.19
CA PRO A 71 -11.88 20.97 -26.35
C PRO A 71 -12.28 19.52 -26.00
N ASN A 72 -12.94 18.85 -26.95
CA ASN A 72 -13.57 17.51 -26.90
C ASN A 72 -12.77 16.40 -26.16
N GLY A 73 -11.45 16.54 -25.96
CA GLY A 73 -10.65 15.60 -25.16
C GLY A 73 -10.82 15.71 -23.64
N LEU A 74 -11.17 16.90 -23.12
CA LEU A 74 -11.40 17.14 -21.68
C LEU A 74 -12.72 16.48 -21.20
N ASP A 75 -13.67 16.36 -22.12
CA ASP A 75 -14.98 15.74 -21.91
C ASP A 75 -14.86 14.20 -21.82
N PHE A 76 -14.00 13.58 -22.63
CA PHE A 76 -13.78 12.13 -22.58
C PHE A 76 -13.29 11.64 -21.22
N PHE A 77 -12.25 12.26 -20.64
CA PHE A 77 -11.73 11.82 -19.33
C PHE A 77 -12.73 12.02 -18.20
N THR A 78 -13.52 13.10 -18.28
CA THR A 78 -14.54 13.41 -17.27
C THR A 78 -15.74 12.46 -17.40
N GLN A 79 -16.18 12.14 -18.61
CA GLN A 79 -17.23 11.15 -18.87
C GLN A 79 -16.78 9.73 -18.51
N ALA A 80 -15.55 9.35 -18.87
CA ALA A 80 -14.97 8.08 -18.47
C ALA A 80 -14.90 7.98 -16.95
N ALA A 81 -14.38 8.99 -16.25
CA ALA A 81 -14.35 9.00 -14.79
C ALA A 81 -15.76 8.96 -14.17
N LYS A 82 -16.75 9.66 -14.72
CA LYS A 82 -18.16 9.56 -14.29
C LYS A 82 -18.70 8.14 -14.48
N ALA A 83 -18.40 7.50 -15.61
CA ALA A 83 -18.79 6.11 -15.86
C ALA A 83 -18.08 5.15 -14.89
N VAL A 84 -16.79 5.31 -14.61
CA VAL A 84 -16.08 4.42 -13.67
C VAL A 84 -16.49 4.70 -12.20
N THR A 85 -16.84 5.94 -11.86
CA THR A 85 -17.35 6.29 -10.51
C THR A 85 -18.81 5.92 -10.29
N SER A 86 -19.57 5.64 -11.36
CA SER A 86 -20.89 5.01 -11.25
C SER A 86 -20.84 3.54 -10.80
N PHE A 87 -19.67 2.88 -10.92
CA PHE A 87 -19.44 1.63 -10.20
C PHE A 87 -19.42 1.97 -8.70
N GLY A 88 -20.43 1.46 -8.00
CA GLY A 88 -20.93 2.01 -6.74
C GLY A 88 -19.89 2.35 -5.66
N GLN A 89 -20.30 3.23 -4.75
CA GLN A 89 -19.53 3.52 -3.55
C GLN A 89 -19.86 2.51 -2.45
N ILE A 90 -18.85 2.10 -1.70
CA ILE A 90 -19.01 1.16 -0.58
C ILE A 90 -18.79 1.86 0.76
N PRO A 91 -19.28 1.31 1.89
CA PRO A 91 -19.00 1.87 3.21
C PRO A 91 -17.50 1.89 3.50
N HIS A 92 -16.97 3.00 4.03
CA HIS A 92 -15.57 3.12 4.43
C HIS A 92 -15.19 2.11 5.53
N ALA A 93 -16.16 1.58 6.28
CA ALA A 93 -15.93 0.50 7.24
C ALA A 93 -15.31 -0.76 6.58
N TRP A 94 -15.54 -0.98 5.29
CA TRP A 94 -14.95 -2.10 4.52
C TRP A 94 -13.43 -2.00 4.38
N PHE A 95 -12.83 -0.89 4.81
CA PHE A 95 -11.38 -0.79 5.01
C PHE A 95 -10.82 -1.90 5.90
N MET A 96 -11.62 -2.45 6.83
CA MET A 96 -11.22 -3.63 7.62
C MET A 96 -10.93 -4.87 6.78
N HIS A 97 -11.58 -5.02 5.61
CA HIS A 97 -11.39 -6.19 4.72
C HIS A 97 -9.94 -6.34 4.26
N PHE A 98 -9.22 -5.22 4.10
CA PHE A 98 -7.81 -5.23 3.72
C PHE A 98 -6.97 -5.99 4.76
N TYR A 99 -7.21 -5.72 6.04
CA TYR A 99 -6.45 -6.34 7.12
C TYR A 99 -6.95 -7.76 7.42
N VAL A 100 -8.24 -8.04 7.22
CA VAL A 100 -8.75 -9.42 7.22
C VAL A 100 -8.02 -10.23 6.15
N ALA A 101 -7.89 -9.72 4.92
CA ALA A 101 -7.15 -10.37 3.85
C ALA A 101 -5.66 -10.54 4.19
N SER A 102 -5.03 -9.53 4.82
CA SER A 102 -3.64 -9.62 5.29
C SER A 102 -3.42 -10.73 6.32
N VAL A 103 -4.29 -10.82 7.33
CA VAL A 103 -4.22 -11.81 8.41
C VAL A 103 -4.55 -13.20 7.87
N ALA A 104 -5.62 -13.33 7.09
CA ALA A 104 -6.01 -14.58 6.45
C ALA A 104 -4.92 -15.08 5.49
N GLY A 105 -4.32 -14.20 4.69
CA GLY A 105 -3.19 -14.53 3.83
C GLY A 105 -1.98 -15.03 4.64
N SER A 106 -1.66 -14.37 5.76
CA SER A 106 -0.57 -14.81 6.65
C SER A 106 -0.82 -16.21 7.22
N ALA A 107 -2.06 -16.48 7.66
CA ALA A 107 -2.46 -17.79 8.16
C ALA A 107 -2.47 -18.86 7.05
N PHE A 108 -2.97 -18.52 5.86
CA PHE A 108 -2.97 -19.39 4.69
C PHE A 108 -1.56 -19.86 4.31
N TRP A 109 -0.60 -18.94 4.26
CA TRP A 109 0.78 -19.30 3.92
C TRP A 109 1.48 -20.13 5.01
N ALA A 110 1.19 -19.85 6.29
CA ALA A 110 1.66 -20.70 7.37
C ALA A 110 1.10 -22.12 7.25
N TRP A 111 -0.20 -22.26 6.98
CA TRP A 111 -0.83 -23.55 6.74
C TRP A 111 -0.22 -24.28 5.53
N GLN A 112 -0.03 -23.57 4.41
CA GLN A 112 0.64 -24.14 3.24
C GLN A 112 2.07 -24.60 3.54
N TYR A 113 2.82 -23.86 4.35
CA TYR A 113 4.16 -24.26 4.75
C TYR A 113 4.14 -25.53 5.61
N PHE A 114 3.36 -25.55 6.70
CA PHE A 114 3.31 -26.68 7.62
C PHE A 114 2.75 -27.97 7.01
N GLN A 115 1.85 -27.84 6.02
CA GLN A 115 1.25 -28.99 5.33
C GLN A 115 1.99 -29.38 4.05
N SER A 116 3.13 -28.76 3.72
CA SER A 116 3.81 -28.95 2.43
C SER A 116 2.85 -28.80 1.24
N GLY A 117 2.00 -27.78 1.29
CA GLY A 117 0.90 -27.58 0.37
C GLY A 117 1.33 -27.33 -1.08
N SER A 118 0.47 -27.74 -2.01
CA SER A 118 0.75 -27.71 -3.45
C SER A 118 0.99 -26.29 -4.00
N VAL A 119 0.32 -25.27 -3.45
CA VAL A 119 0.46 -23.89 -3.93
C VAL A 119 1.87 -23.37 -3.62
N MET A 120 2.35 -23.59 -2.40
CA MET A 120 3.72 -23.23 -2.01
C MET A 120 4.76 -24.05 -2.82
N ALA A 121 4.51 -25.33 -3.06
CA ALA A 121 5.37 -26.18 -3.87
C ALA A 121 5.50 -25.69 -5.33
N ILE A 122 4.39 -25.25 -5.94
CA ILE A 122 4.37 -24.68 -7.30
C ILE A 122 5.13 -23.36 -7.34
N ILE A 123 4.87 -22.44 -6.41
CA ILE A 123 5.53 -21.13 -6.37
C ILE A 123 7.03 -21.29 -6.14
N SER A 124 7.42 -22.09 -5.15
CA SER A 124 8.84 -22.36 -4.86
C SER A 124 9.56 -23.01 -6.03
N GLY A 125 8.94 -24.00 -6.70
CA GLY A 125 9.53 -24.67 -7.86
C GLY A 125 9.74 -23.71 -9.02
N ARG A 126 8.72 -22.92 -9.36
CA ARG A 126 8.81 -21.93 -10.45
C ARG A 126 9.79 -20.80 -10.13
N GLN A 127 9.83 -20.34 -8.89
CA GLN A 127 10.78 -19.30 -8.49
C GLN A 127 12.21 -19.84 -8.50
N ALA A 128 12.46 -21.04 -7.96
CA ALA A 128 13.79 -21.65 -7.93
C ALA A 128 14.35 -21.87 -9.34
N ALA A 129 13.51 -22.23 -10.31
CA ALA A 129 13.89 -22.38 -11.71
C ALA A 129 14.44 -21.09 -12.35
N SER A 130 14.17 -19.91 -11.77
CA SER A 130 14.66 -18.63 -12.27
C SER A 130 16.13 -18.33 -11.92
N GLY A 131 16.71 -19.03 -10.94
CA GLY A 131 18.10 -18.83 -10.52
C GLY A 131 18.41 -17.45 -9.91
N GLY A 132 17.38 -16.70 -9.50
CA GLY A 132 17.55 -15.35 -8.93
C GLY A 132 18.17 -15.33 -7.53
N PRO A 133 18.56 -14.14 -7.01
CA PRO A 133 19.07 -13.98 -5.66
C PRO A 133 18.09 -14.52 -4.61
N VAL A 134 18.59 -15.34 -3.69
CA VAL A 134 17.77 -16.05 -2.69
C VAL A 134 17.80 -15.30 -1.36
N VAL A 135 16.62 -15.10 -0.78
CA VAL A 135 16.45 -14.62 0.61
C VAL A 135 16.52 -15.82 1.55
N SER A 136 17.19 -15.69 2.70
CA SER A 136 17.27 -16.81 3.65
C SER A 136 15.89 -17.16 4.23
N PHE A 137 15.71 -18.41 4.63
CA PHE A 137 14.48 -18.87 5.24
C PHE A 137 14.14 -18.06 6.51
N GLU A 138 15.14 -17.79 7.36
CA GLU A 138 14.98 -17.02 8.60
C GLU A 138 14.52 -15.58 8.32
N GLN A 139 15.12 -14.92 7.32
CA GLN A 139 14.69 -13.58 6.89
C GLN A 139 13.23 -13.61 6.40
N THR A 140 12.85 -14.63 5.63
CA THR A 140 11.46 -14.81 5.15
C THR A 140 10.47 -15.03 6.28
N VAL A 141 10.79 -15.90 7.25
CA VAL A 141 9.95 -16.13 8.44
C VAL A 141 9.82 -14.85 9.27
N LEU A 142 10.91 -14.10 9.43
CA LEU A 142 10.89 -12.81 10.13
C LEU A 142 9.95 -11.82 9.42
N VAL A 143 10.11 -11.62 8.11
CA VAL A 143 9.27 -10.70 7.30
C VAL A 143 7.81 -11.12 7.34
N TRP A 144 7.52 -12.43 7.23
CA TRP A 144 6.17 -12.97 7.38
C TRP A 144 5.58 -12.69 8.77
N THR A 145 6.36 -12.92 9.83
CA THR A 145 5.92 -12.67 11.21
C THR A 145 5.60 -11.19 11.41
N LEU A 146 6.48 -10.29 10.94
CA LEU A 146 6.27 -8.85 11.02
C LEU A 146 5.04 -8.43 10.21
N MET A 147 4.84 -8.96 9.00
CA MET A 147 3.61 -8.68 8.23
C MET A 147 2.34 -9.18 8.92
N ALA A 148 2.38 -10.35 9.57
CA ALA A 148 1.26 -10.86 10.36
C ALA A 148 0.95 -9.96 11.56
N LEU A 149 1.99 -9.47 12.25
CA LEU A 149 1.86 -8.51 13.36
C LEU A 149 1.31 -7.15 12.88
N GLN A 150 1.75 -6.65 11.73
CA GLN A 150 1.20 -5.44 11.13
C GLN A 150 -0.29 -5.62 10.79
N GLY A 151 -0.63 -6.67 10.04
CA GLY A 151 -2.01 -6.96 9.65
C GLY A 151 -2.94 -7.11 10.87
N THR A 152 -2.49 -7.85 11.89
CA THR A 152 -3.26 -8.08 13.12
C THR A 152 -3.47 -6.79 13.90
N ARG A 153 -2.42 -5.97 14.11
CA ARG A 153 -2.56 -4.68 14.79
C ARG A 153 -3.52 -3.77 14.03
N ARG A 154 -3.40 -3.68 12.70
CA ARG A 154 -4.26 -2.81 11.89
C ARG A 154 -5.71 -3.28 11.91
N LEU A 155 -5.96 -4.60 11.92
CA LEU A 155 -7.29 -5.16 12.10
C LEU A 155 -7.85 -4.80 13.49
N TYR A 156 -7.05 -5.00 14.54
CA TYR A 156 -7.42 -4.60 15.91
C TYR A 156 -7.77 -3.11 15.98
N GLU A 157 -6.97 -2.23 15.37
CA GLU A 157 -7.24 -0.80 15.35
C GLU A 157 -8.56 -0.47 14.64
N CYS A 158 -8.88 -1.15 13.54
CA CYS A 158 -10.15 -0.96 12.82
C CYS A 158 -11.35 -1.38 13.67
N LEU A 159 -11.22 -2.45 14.46
CA LEU A 159 -12.30 -3.00 15.27
C LEU A 159 -12.52 -2.26 16.59
N PHE A 160 -11.44 -1.81 17.23
CA PHE A 160 -11.48 -1.37 18.63
C PHE A 160 -10.94 0.04 18.90
N VAL A 161 -10.16 0.62 17.97
CA VAL A 161 -9.55 1.95 18.18
C VAL A 161 -10.27 3.01 17.35
N MET A 162 -10.55 2.73 16.08
CA MET A 162 -11.13 3.69 15.15
C MET A 162 -12.63 3.85 15.37
N LYS A 163 -13.11 5.11 15.33
CA LYS A 163 -14.54 5.41 15.41
C LYS A 163 -15.23 5.09 14.08
N PRO A 164 -16.36 4.35 14.07
CA PRO A 164 -17.14 4.12 12.86
C PRO A 164 -17.55 5.43 12.20
N GLY A 165 -17.48 5.49 10.87
CA GLY A 165 -17.86 6.67 10.10
C GLY A 165 -18.84 6.32 8.99
N SER A 166 -19.72 7.26 8.65
CA SER A 166 -20.66 7.18 7.53
C SER A 166 -20.03 7.50 6.16
N SER A 167 -18.70 7.67 6.11
CA SER A 167 -17.99 7.91 4.86
C SER A 167 -18.15 6.74 3.91
N ARG A 168 -18.20 7.02 2.62
CA ARG A 168 -18.08 6.01 1.57
C ARG A 168 -16.69 6.09 0.93
N MET A 169 -16.27 5.05 0.23
CA MET A 169 -15.08 5.05 -0.62
C MET A 169 -15.44 4.42 -1.97
N TRP A 170 -14.72 4.79 -3.01
CA TRP A 170 -14.94 4.23 -4.34
C TRP A 170 -14.55 2.75 -4.41
N PHE A 171 -15.37 1.92 -5.05
CA PHE A 171 -15.14 0.48 -5.14
C PHE A 171 -13.81 0.09 -5.80
N VAL A 172 -13.35 0.85 -6.80
CA VAL A 172 -12.06 0.58 -7.47
C VAL A 172 -10.89 0.76 -6.51
N HIS A 173 -10.91 1.79 -5.65
CA HIS A 173 -9.91 1.94 -4.59
C HIS A 173 -9.94 0.77 -3.61
N TRP A 174 -11.13 0.26 -3.31
CA TRP A 174 -11.27 -0.90 -2.45
C TRP A 174 -10.70 -2.17 -3.09
N LEU A 175 -11.02 -2.43 -4.34
CA LEU A 175 -10.49 -3.57 -5.07
C LEU A 175 -8.96 -3.50 -5.20
N LEU A 176 -8.41 -2.32 -5.49
CA LEU A 176 -6.97 -2.10 -5.57
C LEU A 176 -6.29 -2.35 -4.21
N GLY A 177 -6.89 -1.86 -3.11
CA GLY A 177 -6.41 -2.12 -1.75
C GLY A 177 -6.43 -3.61 -1.39
N LEU A 178 -7.51 -4.33 -1.75
CA LEU A 178 -7.59 -5.77 -1.52
C LEU A 178 -6.54 -6.53 -2.35
N GLY A 179 -6.39 -6.17 -3.62
CA GLY A 179 -5.36 -6.71 -4.51
C GLY A 179 -3.95 -6.50 -3.96
N PHE A 180 -3.68 -5.33 -3.38
CA PHE A 180 -2.40 -5.05 -2.71
C PHE A 180 -2.10 -6.05 -1.59
N TYR A 181 -3.03 -6.29 -0.66
CA TYR A 181 -2.77 -7.22 0.46
C TYR A 181 -2.67 -8.68 0.01
N LEU A 182 -3.45 -9.09 -0.99
CA LEU A 182 -3.35 -10.43 -1.58
C LEU A 182 -1.98 -10.61 -2.27
N CYS A 183 -1.56 -9.66 -3.10
CA CYS A 183 -0.26 -9.67 -3.76
C CYS A 183 0.89 -9.60 -2.75
N MET A 184 0.77 -8.77 -1.71
CA MET A 184 1.76 -8.67 -0.65
C MET A 184 1.90 -9.99 0.11
N SER A 185 0.79 -10.71 0.38
CA SER A 185 0.84 -12.02 1.05
C SER A 185 1.70 -13.03 0.28
N VAL A 186 1.61 -13.01 -1.06
CA VAL A 186 2.47 -13.82 -1.95
C VAL A 186 3.90 -13.30 -1.91
N SER A 187 4.08 -11.98 -2.03
CA SER A 187 5.38 -11.30 -2.15
C SER A 187 6.32 -11.55 -0.96
N VAL A 188 5.77 -11.74 0.23
CA VAL A 188 6.54 -12.10 1.43
C VAL A 188 7.30 -13.42 1.25
N TRP A 189 6.71 -14.38 0.53
CA TRP A 189 7.24 -15.73 0.39
C TRP A 189 8.01 -15.94 -0.90
N VAL A 190 7.66 -15.25 -2.00
CA VAL A 190 8.20 -15.57 -3.34
C VAL A 190 9.73 -15.59 -3.35
N ASP A 191 10.41 -14.56 -2.89
CA ASP A 191 11.88 -14.48 -2.98
C ASP A 191 12.64 -15.37 -1.98
N GLY A 192 11.94 -15.85 -0.94
CA GLY A 192 12.47 -16.82 0.03
C GLY A 192 12.07 -18.28 -0.25
N SER A 193 11.12 -18.49 -1.17
CA SER A 193 10.51 -19.80 -1.40
C SER A 193 11.49 -20.85 -1.92
N ALA A 194 12.58 -20.42 -2.57
CA ALA A 194 13.67 -21.31 -2.99
C ALA A 194 14.47 -21.88 -1.80
N ALA A 195 14.60 -21.11 -0.70
CA ALA A 195 15.28 -21.57 0.51
C ALA A 195 14.51 -22.69 1.22
N LEU A 196 13.18 -22.79 1.03
CA LEU A 196 12.35 -23.88 1.55
C LEU A 196 12.73 -25.25 0.98
N ARG A 197 13.45 -25.29 -0.14
CA ARG A 197 13.89 -26.53 -0.81
C ARG A 197 15.30 -26.94 -0.44
N GLN A 198 16.03 -26.10 0.29
CA GLN A 198 17.39 -26.40 0.71
C GLN A 198 17.32 -26.99 2.12
N GLU A 199 17.86 -28.19 2.32
CA GLU A 199 18.14 -28.72 3.66
C GLU A 199 19.34 -27.99 4.26
N ALA A 200 19.16 -26.70 4.56
CA ALA A 200 20.17 -25.89 5.21
C ALA A 200 19.98 -25.92 6.72
N LYS A 201 21.10 -25.95 7.46
CA LYS A 201 21.06 -25.73 8.92
C LYS A 201 20.49 -24.32 9.18
N PRO A 202 19.65 -24.13 10.21
CA PRO A 202 19.16 -22.81 10.58
C PRO A 202 20.33 -21.86 10.82
N ASN A 203 20.31 -20.69 10.17
CA ASN A 203 21.32 -19.66 10.30
C ASN A 203 20.76 -18.44 11.07
N LEU A 204 20.66 -18.60 12.38
CA LEU A 204 20.16 -17.53 13.26
C LEU A 204 21.12 -16.34 13.34
N GLU A 205 22.42 -16.54 13.14
CA GLU A 205 23.41 -15.45 13.10
C GLU A 205 23.15 -14.49 11.92
N GLY A 206 22.58 -15.00 10.82
CA GLY A 206 22.17 -14.17 9.69
C GLY A 206 21.13 -13.09 10.06
N LEU A 207 20.30 -13.34 11.08
CA LEU A 207 19.35 -12.37 11.60
C LEU A 207 20.00 -11.20 12.35
N LEU A 208 21.25 -11.36 12.79
CA LEU A 208 22.03 -10.30 13.43
C LEU A 208 22.84 -9.47 12.43
N SER A 209 22.71 -9.74 11.12
CA SER A 209 23.37 -8.94 10.09
C SER A 209 22.92 -7.46 10.17
N PRO A 210 23.82 -6.50 9.90
CA PRO A 210 23.49 -5.07 10.01
C PRO A 210 22.25 -4.65 9.22
N GLY A 211 22.03 -5.25 8.04
CA GLY A 211 20.85 -5.00 7.22
C GLY A 211 19.56 -5.45 7.91
N VAL A 212 19.50 -6.69 8.41
CA VAL A 212 18.32 -7.21 9.11
C VAL A 212 18.03 -6.41 10.38
N VAL A 213 19.06 -6.05 11.15
CA VAL A 213 18.91 -5.21 12.35
C VAL A 213 18.38 -3.83 11.97
N ALA A 214 18.97 -3.16 10.99
CA ALA A 214 18.54 -1.83 10.53
C ALA A 214 17.10 -1.85 10.00
N GLY A 215 16.74 -2.85 9.20
CA GLY A 215 15.38 -3.04 8.69
C GLY A 215 14.38 -3.32 9.80
N THR A 216 14.74 -4.12 10.82
CA THR A 216 13.90 -4.41 11.98
C THR A 216 13.67 -3.17 12.84
N VAL A 217 14.72 -2.38 13.11
CA VAL A 217 14.60 -1.10 13.82
C VAL A 217 13.70 -0.13 13.06
N THR A 218 13.88 -0.03 11.74
CA THR A 218 13.06 0.83 10.86
C THR A 218 11.59 0.40 10.91
N TYR A 219 11.32 -0.90 10.79
CA TYR A 219 9.99 -1.48 10.90
C TYR A 219 9.35 -1.15 12.26
N LEU A 220 10.05 -1.42 13.37
CA LEU A 220 9.52 -1.23 14.72
C LEU A 220 9.24 0.24 15.03
N TYR A 221 10.09 1.15 14.54
CA TYR A 221 9.87 2.58 14.65
C TYR A 221 8.59 3.00 13.89
N GLY A 222 8.44 2.57 12.63
CA GLY A 222 7.24 2.84 11.84
C GLY A 222 5.99 2.24 12.49
N TRP A 223 6.02 0.96 12.85
CA TRP A 223 4.91 0.23 13.46
C TRP A 223 4.42 0.90 14.75
N SER A 224 5.34 1.27 15.64
CA SER A 224 5.01 1.88 16.93
C SER A 224 4.46 3.30 16.77
N ASN A 225 5.10 4.13 15.94
CA ASN A 225 4.65 5.51 15.75
C ASN A 225 3.36 5.60 14.94
N GLN A 226 3.12 4.65 14.02
CA GLN A 226 1.84 4.56 13.34
C GLN A 226 0.70 4.29 14.32
N HIS A 227 0.89 3.34 15.25
CA HIS A 227 -0.12 3.04 16.28
C HIS A 227 -0.45 4.27 17.13
N LYS A 228 0.60 4.98 17.57
CA LYS A 228 0.45 6.25 18.33
C LYS A 228 -0.34 7.28 17.54
N CYS A 229 -0.06 7.43 16.24
CA CYS A 229 -0.79 8.36 15.37
C CYS A 229 -2.27 7.97 15.25
N HIS A 230 -2.60 6.70 15.04
CA HIS A 230 -4.00 6.25 14.96
C HIS A 230 -4.75 6.44 16.27
N LYS A 231 -4.10 6.14 17.41
CA LYS A 231 -4.69 6.35 18.74
C LYS A 231 -4.98 7.83 19.00
N HIS A 232 -4.06 8.72 18.62
CA HIS A 232 -4.27 10.17 18.68
C HIS A 232 -5.41 10.62 17.76
N LEU A 233 -5.42 10.20 16.49
CA LEU A 233 -6.51 10.55 15.56
C LEU A 233 -7.88 10.06 16.06
N ALA A 234 -7.94 8.88 16.69
CA ALA A 234 -9.16 8.34 17.25
C ALA A 234 -9.65 9.10 18.49
N SER A 235 -8.75 9.65 19.30
CA SER A 235 -9.12 10.43 20.49
C SER A 235 -9.73 11.79 20.13
N LEU A 236 -9.32 12.37 19.00
CA LEU A 236 -9.81 13.67 18.55
C LEU A 236 -11.31 13.68 18.26
N LYS A 237 -11.89 14.88 18.37
CA LYS A 237 -13.20 15.18 17.76
C LYS A 237 -13.07 15.05 16.25
N LYS A 238 -14.12 14.51 15.61
CA LYS A 238 -14.11 14.27 14.15
C LYS A 238 -13.81 15.57 13.42
N TYR A 239 -12.88 15.50 12.46
CA TYR A 239 -12.44 16.61 11.63
C TYR A 239 -11.75 17.75 12.39
N SER A 240 -11.00 17.46 13.45
CA SER A 240 -10.04 18.38 14.08
C SER A 240 -8.67 18.34 13.38
N LEU A 241 -7.87 19.40 13.56
CA LEU A 241 -6.47 19.44 13.15
C LEU A 241 -5.62 18.71 14.21
N PRO A 242 -4.88 17.65 13.86
CA PRO A 242 -3.97 16.98 14.79
C PRO A 242 -2.67 17.78 14.97
N GLU A 243 -2.21 17.91 16.22
CA GLU A 243 -1.06 18.77 16.59
C GLU A 243 -0.07 18.10 17.56
N GLU A 244 -0.29 16.84 17.93
CA GLU A 244 0.60 16.11 18.85
C GLU A 244 1.63 15.24 18.15
N GLY A 245 2.79 15.06 18.79
CA GLY A 245 3.85 14.17 18.30
C GLY A 245 4.31 14.54 16.88
N LEU A 246 4.34 13.54 15.99
CA LEU A 246 4.77 13.73 14.60
C LEU A 246 3.84 14.65 13.80
N PHE A 247 2.59 14.85 14.22
CA PHE A 247 1.67 15.77 13.55
C PHE A 247 2.07 17.25 13.67
N ARG A 248 3.06 17.57 14.51
CA ARG A 248 3.68 18.91 14.57
C ARG A 248 4.44 19.24 13.29
N TYR A 249 4.98 18.22 12.63
CA TYR A 249 5.87 18.37 11.48
C TYR A 249 5.26 17.84 10.18
N LEU A 250 4.36 16.86 10.28
CA LEU A 250 3.77 16.16 9.15
C LEU A 250 2.25 16.28 9.16
N ILE A 251 1.64 16.35 7.97
CA ILE A 251 0.18 16.30 7.79
C ILE A 251 -0.33 14.88 8.04
N CYS A 252 0.31 13.89 7.44
CA CYS A 252 -0.06 12.48 7.54
C CYS A 252 1.12 11.61 8.04
N PRO A 253 1.63 11.81 9.28
CA PRO A 253 2.75 11.05 9.81
C PRO A 253 2.51 9.53 9.88
N HIS A 254 1.25 9.10 10.02
CA HIS A 254 0.90 7.68 9.98
C HIS A 254 1.15 7.05 8.60
N TYR A 255 1.13 7.83 7.52
CA TYR A 255 1.51 7.37 6.18
C TYR A 255 3.04 7.31 6.01
N THR A 256 3.77 8.26 6.59
CA THR A 256 5.24 8.17 6.71
C THR A 256 5.64 6.88 7.42
N CYS A 257 4.97 6.60 8.54
CA CYS A 257 5.21 5.40 9.32
C CYS A 257 4.89 4.11 8.53
N GLU A 258 3.84 4.11 7.71
CA GLU A 258 3.56 3.00 6.79
C GLU A 258 4.71 2.81 5.79
N CYS A 259 5.24 3.89 5.20
CA CYS A 259 6.39 3.80 4.31
C CYS A 259 7.62 3.16 5.01
N LEU A 260 7.88 3.55 6.27
CA LEU A 260 8.97 2.96 7.07
C LEU A 260 8.75 1.48 7.37
N ILE A 261 7.51 1.04 7.61
CA ILE A 261 7.18 -0.38 7.81
C ILE A 261 7.59 -1.20 6.59
N TYR A 262 7.16 -0.80 5.39
CA TYR A 262 7.47 -1.57 4.17
C TYR A 262 8.92 -1.40 3.71
N LEU A 263 9.55 -0.24 3.97
CA LEU A 263 11.00 -0.08 3.79
C LEU A 263 11.77 -1.05 4.69
N GLY A 264 11.40 -1.14 5.97
CA GLY A 264 12.01 -2.07 6.91
C GLY A 264 11.91 -3.52 6.44
N LEU A 265 10.73 -3.93 5.97
CA LEU A 265 10.53 -5.27 5.41
C LEU A 265 11.38 -5.51 4.15
N ALA A 266 11.46 -4.53 3.25
CA ALA A 266 12.29 -4.64 2.05
C ALA A 266 13.78 -4.77 2.38
N ILE A 267 14.27 -4.06 3.40
CA ILE A 267 15.65 -4.18 3.88
C ILE A 267 15.89 -5.55 4.53
N ILE A 268 14.98 -6.02 5.39
CA ILE A 268 15.12 -7.35 6.03
C ILE A 268 15.13 -8.45 4.99
N ALA A 269 14.26 -8.37 3.98
CA ALA A 269 14.15 -9.36 2.91
C ALA A 269 15.25 -9.22 1.83
N ALA A 270 16.27 -8.39 2.03
CA ALA A 270 17.31 -8.20 1.04
C ALA A 270 18.13 -9.50 0.84
N PRO A 271 18.25 -10.02 -0.40
CA PRO A 271 19.15 -11.12 -0.69
C PRO A 271 20.60 -10.72 -0.45
N LYS A 272 21.49 -11.70 -0.24
CA LYS A 272 22.93 -11.44 -0.03
C LYS A 272 23.51 -10.58 -1.16
N GLY A 273 24.20 -9.51 -0.80
CA GLY A 273 24.80 -8.55 -1.75
C GLY A 273 23.88 -7.43 -2.23
N TYR A 274 22.62 -7.39 -1.76
CA TYR A 274 21.68 -6.32 -2.06
C TYR A 274 21.28 -5.56 -0.79
N MET A 275 20.90 -4.30 -0.95
CA MET A 275 20.43 -3.47 0.17
C MET A 275 18.93 -3.62 0.44
N VAL A 276 18.16 -3.98 -0.59
CA VAL A 276 16.70 -4.13 -0.52
C VAL A 276 16.22 -5.27 -1.40
N ASN A 277 15.10 -5.86 -1.00
CA ASN A 277 14.34 -6.80 -1.81
C ASN A 277 13.58 -6.08 -2.94
N ARG A 278 13.75 -6.57 -4.19
CA ARG A 278 13.15 -5.96 -5.38
C ARG A 278 11.63 -6.05 -5.42
N THR A 279 11.06 -7.13 -4.91
CA THR A 279 9.60 -7.32 -4.88
C THR A 279 8.96 -6.40 -3.85
N LEU A 280 9.52 -6.34 -2.64
CA LEU A 280 8.98 -5.52 -1.55
C LEU A 280 9.24 -4.02 -1.74
N ILE A 281 10.33 -3.62 -2.40
CA ILE A 281 10.50 -2.20 -2.77
C ILE A 281 9.43 -1.76 -3.79
N GLY A 282 8.97 -2.65 -4.66
CA GLY A 282 7.82 -2.40 -5.54
C GLY A 282 6.55 -2.08 -4.75
N ALA A 283 6.28 -2.85 -3.68
CA ALA A 283 5.18 -2.57 -2.77
C ALA A 283 5.32 -1.19 -2.09
N LEU A 284 6.53 -0.82 -1.65
CA LEU A 284 6.80 0.50 -1.08
C LEU A 284 6.51 1.62 -2.08
N TRP A 285 6.93 1.49 -3.33
CA TRP A 285 6.66 2.50 -4.37
C TRP A 285 5.16 2.72 -4.58
N PHE A 286 4.38 1.65 -4.60
CA PHE A 286 2.93 1.74 -4.66
C PHE A 286 2.36 2.48 -3.44
N ILE A 287 2.81 2.15 -2.23
CA ILE A 287 2.37 2.82 -1.00
C ILE A 287 2.70 4.31 -1.03
N VAL A 288 3.92 4.68 -1.43
CA VAL A 288 4.35 6.08 -1.53
C VAL A 288 3.46 6.85 -2.51
N ALA A 289 3.16 6.29 -3.69
CA ALA A 289 2.27 6.94 -4.66
C ALA A 289 0.83 7.08 -4.13
N ASN A 290 0.28 6.01 -3.57
CA ASN A 290 -1.11 5.97 -3.09
C ASN A 290 -1.35 6.86 -1.86
N LEU A 291 -0.47 6.76 -0.86
CA LEU A 291 -0.57 7.57 0.34
C LEU A 291 -0.11 9.01 0.10
N GLY A 292 0.86 9.24 -0.78
CA GLY A 292 1.30 10.58 -1.17
C GLY A 292 0.18 11.39 -1.80
N THR A 293 -0.57 10.77 -2.73
CA THR A 293 -1.80 11.34 -3.32
C THR A 293 -2.81 11.74 -2.24
N THR A 294 -3.05 10.83 -1.28
CA THR A 294 -4.00 11.08 -0.19
C THR A 294 -3.51 12.17 0.78
N ALA A 295 -2.21 12.23 1.04
CA ALA A 295 -1.59 13.23 1.91
C ALA A 295 -1.66 14.64 1.31
N ASP A 296 -1.48 14.78 0.00
CA ASP A 296 -1.65 16.07 -0.68
C ASP A 296 -3.09 16.57 -0.57
N GLY A 297 -4.07 15.73 -0.91
CA GLY A 297 -5.49 16.08 -0.75
C GLY A 297 -5.85 16.40 0.70
N THR A 298 -5.25 15.72 1.67
CA THR A 298 -5.46 16.01 3.11
C THR A 298 -4.88 17.38 3.50
N LYS A 299 -3.68 17.75 3.00
CA LYS A 299 -3.10 19.07 3.26
C LYS A 299 -3.95 20.20 2.67
N GLN A 300 -4.44 20.02 1.45
CA GLN A 300 -5.35 20.98 0.81
C GLN A 300 -6.63 21.17 1.61
N TRP A 301 -7.25 20.06 2.03
CA TRP A 301 -8.47 20.11 2.85
C TRP A 301 -8.23 20.78 4.21
N TYR A 302 -7.11 20.49 4.89
CA TYR A 302 -6.77 21.17 6.12
C TYR A 302 -6.52 22.66 5.92
N ALA A 303 -5.85 23.07 4.84
CA ALA A 303 -5.65 24.49 4.52
C ALA A 303 -6.98 25.23 4.33
N GLN A 304 -7.92 24.62 3.60
CA GLN A 304 -9.25 25.19 3.39
C GLN A 304 -10.05 25.31 4.69
N LYS A 305 -9.97 24.30 5.56
CA LYS A 305 -10.77 24.26 6.78
C LYS A 305 -10.21 25.09 7.93
N PHE A 306 -8.88 25.11 8.09
CA PHE A 306 -8.20 25.65 9.27
C PHE A 306 -7.32 26.87 9.00
N GLY A 307 -7.19 27.28 7.74
CA GLY A 307 -6.25 28.32 7.32
C GLY A 307 -4.96 27.71 6.77
N ALA A 308 -4.48 28.26 5.65
CA ALA A 308 -3.28 27.77 4.96
C ALA A 308 -2.01 27.92 5.83
N GLU A 309 -1.96 28.97 6.64
CA GLU A 309 -0.86 29.28 7.55
C GLU A 309 -0.66 28.20 8.63
N LYS A 310 -1.74 27.51 9.05
CA LYS A 310 -1.67 26.45 10.06
C LYS A 310 -0.98 25.17 9.58
N VAL A 311 -0.88 24.98 8.27
CA VAL A 311 -0.32 23.77 7.65
C VAL A 311 0.86 24.05 6.73
N ALA A 312 1.22 25.31 6.51
CA ALA A 312 2.28 25.72 5.59
C ALA A 312 3.64 25.08 5.94
N SER A 313 4.01 25.09 7.22
CA SER A 313 5.29 24.57 7.72
C SER A 313 5.36 23.04 7.81
N LYS A 314 4.24 22.33 7.59
CA LYS A 314 4.19 20.87 7.73
C LYS A 314 4.43 20.19 6.38
N TRP A 315 5.31 19.19 6.35
CA TRP A 315 5.44 18.29 5.19
C TRP A 315 4.19 17.40 5.08
N ARG A 316 3.82 16.97 3.87
CA ARG A 316 2.65 16.13 3.66
C ARG A 316 2.88 14.73 4.23
N MET A 317 4.00 14.11 3.86
CA MET A 317 4.30 12.71 4.16
C MET A 317 5.79 12.39 4.22
N ILE A 318 6.66 12.99 3.40
CA ILE A 318 8.10 12.69 3.40
C ILE A 318 8.84 13.89 4.01
N PRO A 319 9.40 13.75 5.22
CA PRO A 319 10.16 14.83 5.86
C PRO A 319 11.22 15.41 4.92
N PHE A 320 11.35 16.74 4.91
CA PHE A 320 12.30 17.49 4.08
C PHE A 320 12.09 17.43 2.57
N VAL A 321 11.06 16.71 2.08
CA VAL A 321 10.81 16.54 0.64
C VAL A 321 9.38 16.90 0.27
N PHE A 322 8.39 16.27 0.90
CA PHE A 322 6.99 16.32 0.44
C PHE A 322 5.98 16.40 1.56
#